data_AF-A0A0B0NVA6-F1
#
_entry.id   AF-A0A0B0NVA6-F1
#
_cell.length_a   1.000
_cell.length_b   1.000
_cell.length_c   1.000
_cell.angle_alpha   90.00
_cell.angle_beta   90.00
_cell.angle_gamma   90.00
#
_symmetry.space_group_name_H-M   'P 1'
#
loop_
_entity.id
_entity.type
_entity.pdbx_description
1 polymer ?
#
loop_
_entity_poly.entity_id
_entity_poly.type
_entity_poly.pdbx_seq_one_letter_code
_entity_poly.pdbx_strand_id
1 'polypeptide(L)'
;MPSGSQAQAEVQRLKDQMAKMQANIVEQIVQLKAEAASREREAQRKYEELQLQLKAEAIAREAEASRKYDELQLQLQNMVKMFQQSQNLPS
;
A
#
# COMPACT_ATOMS: atom_id res chain seq x y z
N MET A 1 -36.06 -18.76 -54.45
CA MET A 1 -34.60 -18.60 -54.34
C MET A 1 -34.33 -17.14 -54.04
N PRO A 2 -33.67 -16.76 -52.93
CA PRO A 2 -33.24 -15.37 -52.74
C PRO A 2 -32.33 -14.97 -53.90
N SER A 3 -32.45 -13.72 -54.37
CA SER A 3 -31.61 -13.21 -55.45
C SER A 3 -30.17 -13.01 -54.94
N GLY A 4 -29.17 -13.15 -55.83
CA GLY A 4 -27.75 -13.02 -55.44
C GLY A 4 -27.41 -11.69 -54.74
N SER A 5 -28.15 -10.63 -55.04
CA SER A 5 -28.04 -9.31 -54.39
C SER A 5 -28.45 -9.34 -52.91
N GLN A 6 -29.48 -10.10 -52.55
CA GLN A 6 -29.94 -10.24 -51.15
C GLN A 6 -28.91 -11.00 -50.30
N ALA A 7 -28.36 -12.09 -50.82
CA ALA A 7 -27.32 -12.86 -50.14
C ALA A 7 -26.05 -12.00 -49.89
N GLN A 8 -25.68 -11.14 -50.84
CA GLN A 8 -24.54 -10.24 -50.69
C GLN A 8 -24.77 -9.16 -49.62
N ALA A 9 -25.98 -8.60 -49.54
CA ALA A 9 -26.33 -7.62 -48.51
C ALA A 9 -26.30 -8.22 -47.09
N GLU A 10 -26.74 -9.46 -46.91
CA GLU A 10 -26.67 -10.17 -45.63
C GLU A 10 -25.23 -10.46 -45.19
N VAL A 11 -24.38 -10.90 -46.12
CA VAL A 11 -22.93 -11.09 -45.84
C VAL A 11 -22.28 -9.79 -45.41
N GLN A 12 -22.62 -8.67 -46.07
CA GLN A 12 -22.06 -7.37 -45.68
C GLN A 12 -22.54 -6.93 -44.30
N ARG A 13 -23.83 -7.10 -44.00
CA ARG A 13 -24.39 -6.81 -42.67
C ARG A 13 -23.69 -7.63 -41.57
N LEU A 14 -23.42 -8.91 -41.82
CA LEU A 14 -22.71 -9.76 -40.87
C LEU A 14 -21.27 -9.30 -40.66
N LYS A 15 -20.56 -8.88 -41.71
CA LYS A 15 -19.22 -8.30 -41.60
C LYS A 15 -19.22 -7.03 -40.74
N ASP A 16 -20.17 -6.14 -40.97
CA ASP A 16 -20.29 -4.89 -40.21
C ASP A 16 -20.62 -5.17 -38.74
N GLN A 17 -21.48 -6.15 -38.45
CA GLN A 17 -21.76 -6.60 -37.09
C GLN A 17 -20.53 -7.21 -36.41
N MET A 18 -19.76 -8.04 -37.11
CA MET A 18 -18.51 -8.59 -36.58
C MET A 18 -17.49 -7.50 -36.29
N ALA A 19 -17.34 -6.53 -37.19
CA ALA A 19 -16.44 -5.39 -36.99
C ALA A 19 -16.86 -4.56 -35.76
N LYS A 20 -18.16 -4.29 -35.58
CA LYS A 20 -18.68 -3.59 -34.40
C LYS A 20 -18.43 -4.37 -33.11
N MET A 21 -18.63 -5.68 -33.12
CA MET A 21 -18.38 -6.54 -31.97
C MET A 21 -16.88 -6.57 -31.62
N GLN A 22 -16.01 -6.68 -32.62
CA GLN A 22 -14.55 -6.62 -32.41
C GLN A 22 -14.12 -5.27 -31.83
N ALA A 23 -14.63 -4.15 -32.35
CA ALA A 23 -14.33 -2.83 -31.81
C ALA A 23 -14.74 -2.71 -30.34
N ASN A 24 -15.92 -3.22 -29.98
CA ASN A 24 -16.40 -3.21 -28.59
C ASN A 24 -15.53 -4.09 -27.66
N ILE A 25 -15.10 -5.27 -28.13
CA ILE A 25 -14.20 -6.14 -27.36
C ILE A 25 -12.85 -5.45 -27.13
N VAL A 26 -12.29 -4.82 -28.16
CA VAL A 26 -11.02 -4.08 -28.04
C VAL A 26 -11.16 -2.94 -27.04
N GLU A 27 -12.25 -2.18 -27.09
CA GLU A 27 -12.53 -1.11 -26.14
C GLU A 27 -12.62 -1.63 -24.69
N GLN A 28 -13.37 -2.72 -24.46
CA GLN A 28 -13.46 -3.35 -23.14
C GLN A 28 -12.10 -3.84 -22.63
N ILE A 29 -11.27 -4.44 -23.49
CA ILE A 29 -9.92 -4.87 -23.12
C ILE A 29 -9.06 -3.67 -22.69
N VAL A 30 -9.15 -2.54 -23.40
CA VAL A 30 -8.42 -1.32 -23.03
C VAL A 30 -8.89 -0.80 -21.67
N GLN A 31 -10.20 -0.74 -21.43
CA GLN A 31 -10.77 -0.32 -20.15
C GLN A 31 -10.32 -1.23 -18.99
N LEU A 32 -10.43 -2.55 -19.16
CA LEU A 32 -10.02 -3.52 -18.15
C LEU A 32 -8.52 -3.43 -17.85
N LYS A 33 -7.67 -3.22 -18.86
CA LYS A 33 -6.23 -3.02 -18.65
C LYS A 33 -5.94 -1.73 -17.88
N ALA A 34 -6.62 -0.64 -18.20
CA ALA A 34 -6.47 0.61 -17.49
C ALA A 34 -6.91 0.48 -16.02
N GLU A 35 -8.04 -0.19 -15.77
CA GLU A 35 -8.54 -0.45 -14.43
C GLU A 35 -7.59 -1.35 -13.64
N ALA A 36 -7.09 -2.43 -14.24
CA ALA A 36 -6.10 -3.31 -13.60
C ALA A 36 -4.83 -2.55 -13.21
N ALA A 37 -4.30 -1.71 -14.10
CA ALA A 37 -3.13 -0.89 -13.80
C ALA A 37 -3.39 0.15 -12.70
N SER A 38 -4.62 0.70 -12.62
CA SER A 38 -5.00 1.60 -11.51
C SER A 38 -5.04 0.86 -10.18
N ARG A 39 -5.70 -0.30 -10.14
CA ARG A 39 -5.81 -1.13 -8.93
C ARG A 39 -4.45 -1.58 -8.42
N GLU A 40 -3.55 -1.98 -9.32
CA GLU A 40 -2.17 -2.36 -8.96
C GLU A 40 -1.41 -1.18 -8.35
N ARG A 41 -1.51 0.02 -8.95
CA ARG A 41 -0.88 1.23 -8.42
C ARG A 41 -1.42 1.62 -7.04
N GLU A 42 -2.73 1.50 -6.83
CA GLU A 42 -3.34 1.76 -5.52
C GLU A 42 -2.89 0.76 -4.46
N ALA A 43 -2.81 -0.53 -4.81
CA ALA A 43 -2.30 -1.56 -3.91
C ALA A 43 -0.84 -1.29 -3.52
N GLN A 44 0.00 -0.91 -4.49
CA GLN A 44 1.39 -0.55 -4.25
C GLN A 44 1.53 0.64 -3.29
N ARG A 45 0.73 1.70 -3.49
CA ARG A 45 0.73 2.86 -2.58
C ARG A 45 0.32 2.49 -1.16
N LYS A 46 -0.73 1.68 -0.99
CA LYS A 46 -1.17 1.22 0.34
C LYS A 46 -0.08 0.40 1.03
N TYR A 47 0.65 -0.41 0.27
CA TYR A 47 1.75 -1.19 0.81
C TYR A 47 2.92 -0.31 1.26
N GLU A 48 3.29 0.68 0.46
CA GLU A 48 4.33 1.67 0.81
C GLU A 48 3.94 2.50 2.04
N GLU A 49 2.70 2.96 2.11
CA GLU A 49 2.15 3.69 3.26
C GLU A 49 2.20 2.84 4.54
N LEU A 50 1.76 1.57 4.47
CA LEU A 50 1.83 0.66 5.61
C LEU A 50 3.27 0.42 6.07
N GLN A 51 4.21 0.26 5.14
CA GLN A 51 5.63 0.12 5.49
C GLN A 51 6.17 1.37 6.19
N LEU A 52 5.79 2.56 5.74
CA LEU A 52 6.20 3.81 6.39
C LEU A 52 5.60 3.93 7.79
N GLN A 53 4.33 3.58 7.96
CA GLN A 53 3.66 3.58 9.26
C GLN A 53 4.35 2.63 10.24
N LEU A 54 4.64 1.40 9.83
CA LEU A 54 5.34 0.41 10.67
C LEU A 54 6.75 0.87 11.06
N LYS A 55 7.49 1.51 10.13
CA LYS A 55 8.81 2.09 10.43
C LYS A 55 8.69 3.22 11.43
N ALA A 56 7.73 4.13 11.26
CA ALA A 56 7.51 5.24 12.18
C ALA A 56 7.13 4.74 13.59
N GLU A 57 6.26 3.73 13.67
CA GLU A 57 5.87 3.09 14.94
C GLU A 57 7.06 2.40 15.62
N ALA A 58 7.89 1.68 14.86
CA ALA A 58 9.10 1.05 15.40
C ALA A 58 10.08 2.09 15.96
N ILE A 59 10.34 3.18 15.23
CA ILE A 59 11.19 4.28 15.69
C ILE A 59 10.63 4.94 16.95
N ALA A 60 9.32 5.19 17.01
CA ALA A 60 8.67 5.78 18.17
C ALA A 60 8.80 4.89 19.41
N ARG A 61 8.58 3.58 19.24
CA ARG A 61 8.70 2.59 20.31
C ARG A 61 10.14 2.47 20.81
N GLU A 62 11.12 2.46 19.89
CA GLU A 62 12.54 2.43 20.24
C GLU A 62 12.94 3.69 21.02
N ALA A 63 12.54 4.87 20.54
CA ALA A 63 12.80 6.14 21.23
C ALA A 63 12.18 6.19 22.63
N GLU A 64 10.96 5.68 22.81
CA GLU A 64 10.32 5.58 24.12
C GLU A 64 11.07 4.62 25.05
N ALA A 65 11.50 3.46 24.54
CA ALA A 65 12.28 2.50 25.31
C ALA A 65 13.62 3.08 25.75
N SER A 66 14.33 3.79 24.86
CA SER A 66 15.58 4.49 25.19
C SER A 66 15.37 5.54 26.27
N ARG A 67 14.32 6.38 26.17
CA ARG A 67 14.01 7.38 27.21
C ARG A 67 13.76 6.74 28.57
N LYS A 68 12.96 5.68 28.61
CA LYS A 68 12.70 4.92 29.86
C LYS A 68 13.98 4.33 30.45
N TYR A 69 14.89 3.86 29.59
CA TYR A 69 16.17 3.33 30.03
C TYR A 69 17.06 4.43 30.61
N ASP A 70 17.17 5.58 29.94
CA ASP A 70 17.95 6.74 30.40
C ASP A 70 17.41 7.28 31.74
N GLU A 71 16.09 7.38 31.88
CA GLU A 71 15.42 7.78 33.12
C GLU A 71 15.72 6.81 34.26
N LEU A 72 15.64 5.49 33.99
CA LEU A 72 15.95 4.47 34.99
C LEU A 72 17.42 4.53 35.42
N GLN A 73 18.35 4.71 34.46
CA GLN A 73 19.77 4.89 34.77
C GLN A 73 19.99 6.10 35.68
N LEU A 74 19.35 7.23 35.39
CA LEU A 74 19.44 8.44 36.21
C LEU A 74 18.89 8.22 37.64
N GLN A 75 17.75 7.53 37.77
CA GLN A 75 17.18 7.19 39.07
C GLN A 75 18.13 6.33 39.90
N LEU A 76 18.73 5.29 39.29
CA LEU A 76 19.71 4.43 39.95
C LEU A 76 20.95 5.21 40.39
N GLN A 77 21.47 6.11 39.54
CA GLN A 77 22.60 6.97 39.90
C GLN A 77 22.28 7.85 41.12
N ASN A 78 21.10 8.45 41.16
CA ASN A 78 20.65 9.26 42.29
C ASN A 78 20.54 8.43 43.58
N MET A 79 20.00 7.20 43.50
CA MET A 79 19.93 6.30 44.65
C MET A 79 21.32 5.93 45.18
N VAL A 80 22.27 5.60 44.30
CA VAL A 80 23.65 5.28 44.69
C VAL A 80 24.29 6.47 45.39
N LYS A 81 24.09 7.69 44.88
CA LYS A 81 24.61 8.91 45.50
C LYS A 81 24.03 9.15 46.90
N MET A 82 22.72 9.04 47.06
CA MET A 82 22.06 9.19 48.37
C MET A 82 22.55 8.13 49.38
N PHE A 83 22.70 6.88 48.93
CA PHE A 83 23.22 5.81 49.78
C PHE A 83 24.65 6.12 50.26
N GLN A 84 25.55 6.55 49.37
CA GLN A 84 26.91 6.95 49.76
C GLN A 84 26.93 8.10 50.77
N GLN A 85 26.06 9.10 50.59
CA GLN A 85 25.94 10.20 51.54
C GLN A 85 25.51 9.73 52.94
N SER A 86 24.59 8.76 53.02
CA SER A 86 24.17 8.19 54.30
C SER A 86 25.27 7.40 55.02
N GLN A 87 26.24 6.84 54.28
CA GLN A 87 27.37 6.11 54.87
C GLN A 87 28.49 7.04 55.36
N ASN A 88 28.52 8.29 54.90
CA ASN A 88 29.58 9.26 55.23
C ASN A 88 29.18 10.22 56.37
N LEU A 89 28.09 9.95 57.10
CA LEU A 89 27.70 10.73 58.27
C LEU A 89 28.63 10.37 59.46
N PRO A 90 29.27 11.35 60.13
CA PRO A 90 30.08 11.08 61.32
C PRO A 90 29.18 10.62 62.48
N SER A 91 29.67 9.66 63.26
CA SER A 91 29.01 9.10 64.45
C SER A 91 28.97 10.06 65.64
#